data_AF-A0A168PBV1-F1
#
_entry.id   AF-A0A168PBV1-F1
#
_cell.length_a   1.000
_cell.length_b   1.000
_cell.length_c   1.000
_cell.angle_alpha   90.00
_cell.angle_beta   90.00
_cell.angle_gamma   90.00
#
_symmetry.space_group_name_H-M   'P 1'
#
loop_
_entity.id
_entity.type
_entity.pdbx_description
1 polymer ?
#
loop_
_entity_poly.entity_id
_entity_poly.type
_entity_poly.pdbx_seq_one_letter_code
_entity_poly.pdbx_strand_id
1 'polypeptide(L)'
;MCNLSTRAIDMLNKAKKQKVPKDDEVLFKVLKNNKYPVYDSTLRFQKLYAGISYKLGKSTEGFSLEMISAQFNPRTMDYDYYVDAEEIDGEYYFTCAMFHYNESIYMVMDSKGRIYGKEYNDNKPYLLADSIEKFIEKDAVKNYFLEKQPQWVRASFEESNLNEWKANKEYSLIQIDEACDSCSTYLKDKNEELFLTVQRYEDGTENKIIYASSVKLIKKLFRDKLKTAVGYPKYEIYRF
;
A
#
# COMPACT_ATOMS: atom_id res chain seq x y z
N MET A 1 -11.93 9.25 -12.31
CA MET A 1 -11.29 9.07 -11.00
C MET A 1 -12.11 9.88 -10.01
N CYS A 2 -13.17 9.30 -9.45
CA CYS A 2 -13.94 9.98 -8.41
C CYS A 2 -13.37 9.55 -7.05
N ASN A 3 -13.15 10.53 -6.17
CA ASN A 3 -12.69 10.40 -4.77
C ASN A 3 -11.20 10.10 -4.53
N LEU A 4 -10.28 10.65 -5.34
CA LEU A 4 -8.87 10.76 -4.94
C LEU A 4 -8.51 12.22 -4.61
N SER A 5 -7.68 12.42 -3.59
CA SER A 5 -7.08 13.69 -3.23
C SER A 5 -6.09 14.16 -4.30
N THR A 6 -5.80 15.46 -4.34
CA THR A 6 -4.78 16.01 -5.23
C THR A 6 -3.43 15.32 -5.04
N ARG A 7 -3.08 14.98 -3.79
CA ARG A 7 -1.85 14.26 -3.45
C ARG A 7 -1.78 12.89 -4.11
N ALA A 8 -2.87 12.13 -4.06
CA ALA A 8 -2.97 10.82 -4.70
C ALA A 8 -2.89 10.94 -6.22
N ILE A 9 -3.61 11.88 -6.82
CA ILE A 9 -3.56 12.14 -8.25
C ILE A 9 -2.13 12.51 -8.70
N ASP A 10 -1.44 13.37 -7.95
CA ASP A 10 -0.06 13.76 -8.23
C ASP A 10 0.90 12.57 -8.17
N MET A 11 0.75 11.70 -7.16
CA MET A 11 1.53 10.46 -7.06
C MET A 11 1.32 9.56 -8.29
N LEU A 12 0.05 9.31 -8.67
CA LEU A 12 -0.27 8.47 -9.81
C LEU A 12 0.17 9.10 -11.16
N ASN A 13 0.21 10.42 -11.27
CA ASN A 13 0.68 11.10 -12.47
C ASN A 13 2.20 10.99 -12.67
N LYS A 14 2.98 10.94 -11.58
CA LYS A 14 4.43 10.68 -11.62
C LYS A 14 4.78 9.21 -11.84
N ALA A 15 3.81 8.31 -11.67
CA ALA A 15 4.00 6.87 -11.77
C ALA A 15 4.33 6.42 -13.21
N LYS A 16 5.05 5.30 -13.32
CA LYS A 16 5.25 4.61 -14.59
C LYS A 16 3.92 4.05 -15.06
N LYS A 17 3.63 4.22 -16.35
CA LYS A 17 2.43 3.66 -16.99
C LYS A 17 2.84 2.57 -17.97
N GLN A 18 2.15 1.43 -17.92
CA GLN A 18 2.26 0.35 -18.90
C GLN A 18 0.91 0.10 -19.56
N LYS A 19 0.94 -0.38 -20.80
CA LYS A 19 -0.26 -0.69 -21.56
C LYS A 19 -0.83 -2.01 -21.02
N VAL A 20 -2.09 -1.97 -20.64
CA VAL A 20 -2.87 -3.12 -20.17
C VAL A 20 -4.19 -3.17 -20.95
N PRO A 21 -4.86 -4.33 -21.07
CA PRO A 21 -6.18 -4.40 -21.67
C PRO A 21 -7.18 -3.62 -20.82
N LYS A 22 -8.02 -2.83 -21.49
CA LYS A 22 -9.10 -2.04 -20.88
C LYS A 22 -10.45 -2.19 -21.59
N ASP A 23 -10.44 -2.86 -22.74
CA ASP A 23 -11.62 -3.10 -23.56
C ASP A 23 -12.50 -4.18 -22.92
N ASP A 24 -13.80 -3.89 -22.78
CA ASP A 24 -14.73 -4.77 -22.10
C ASP A 24 -14.76 -6.18 -22.70
N GLU A 25 -14.85 -6.31 -24.01
CA GLU A 25 -14.95 -7.61 -24.67
C GLU A 25 -13.71 -8.46 -24.38
N VAL A 26 -12.52 -7.85 -24.41
CA VAL A 26 -11.28 -8.51 -24.03
C VAL A 26 -11.32 -8.95 -22.56
N LEU A 27 -11.69 -8.07 -21.64
CA LEU A 27 -11.74 -8.40 -20.20
C LEU A 27 -12.71 -9.55 -19.91
N PHE A 28 -13.93 -9.49 -20.45
CA PHE A 28 -14.93 -10.54 -20.32
C PHE A 28 -14.46 -11.87 -20.90
N LYS A 29 -13.82 -11.83 -22.08
CA LYS A 29 -13.29 -13.04 -22.74
C LYS A 29 -12.20 -13.70 -21.91
N VAL A 30 -11.25 -12.92 -21.39
CA VAL A 30 -10.14 -13.44 -20.56
C VAL A 30 -10.67 -14.11 -19.30
N LEU A 31 -11.57 -13.46 -18.56
CA LEU A 31 -12.13 -14.02 -17.33
C LEU A 31 -12.93 -15.30 -17.62
N LYS A 32 -13.80 -15.30 -18.64
CA LYS A 32 -14.58 -16.48 -19.03
C LYS A 32 -13.71 -17.65 -19.49
N ASN A 33 -12.67 -17.39 -20.29
CA ASN A 33 -11.77 -18.44 -20.77
C ASN A 33 -11.01 -19.11 -19.63
N ASN A 34 -10.69 -18.36 -18.57
CA ASN A 34 -10.07 -18.88 -17.35
C ASN A 34 -11.09 -19.40 -16.32
N LYS A 35 -12.39 -19.43 -16.66
CA LYS A 35 -13.50 -19.86 -15.79
C LYS A 35 -13.64 -19.06 -14.48
N TYR A 36 -13.16 -17.82 -14.48
CA TYR A 36 -13.31 -16.93 -13.34
C TYR A 36 -14.61 -16.13 -13.41
N PRO A 37 -15.21 -15.79 -12.24
CA PRO A 37 -16.36 -14.91 -12.19
C PRO A 37 -16.01 -13.50 -12.67
N VAL A 38 -17.02 -12.77 -13.13
CA VAL A 38 -16.86 -11.38 -13.53
C VAL A 38 -17.53 -10.48 -12.51
N TYR A 39 -16.75 -9.58 -11.93
CA TYR A 39 -17.20 -8.63 -10.93
C TYR A 39 -17.03 -7.20 -11.44
N ASP A 40 -17.96 -6.31 -11.12
CA ASP A 40 -17.85 -4.90 -11.53
C ASP A 40 -16.61 -4.23 -10.91
N SER A 41 -16.23 -4.64 -9.70
CA SER A 41 -15.03 -4.18 -9.01
C SER A 41 -13.75 -4.52 -9.78
N THR A 42 -13.63 -5.75 -10.30
CA THR A 42 -12.46 -6.23 -11.07
C THR A 42 -12.33 -5.49 -12.40
N LEU A 43 -13.44 -5.35 -13.12
CA LEU A 43 -13.47 -4.57 -14.36
C LEU A 43 -13.12 -3.09 -14.12
N ARG A 44 -13.69 -2.49 -13.08
CA ARG A 44 -13.41 -1.09 -12.71
C ARG A 44 -11.95 -0.89 -12.34
N PHE A 45 -11.39 -1.78 -11.53
CA PHE A 45 -9.97 -1.76 -11.17
C PHE A 45 -9.08 -1.79 -12.42
N GLN A 46 -9.31 -2.77 -13.30
CA GLN A 46 -8.52 -2.97 -14.50
C GLN A 46 -8.57 -1.75 -15.44
N LYS A 47 -9.75 -1.15 -15.62
CA LYS A 47 -9.90 0.02 -16.49
C LYS A 47 -9.23 1.28 -15.91
N LEU A 48 -9.38 1.50 -14.61
CA LEU A 48 -9.00 2.77 -13.98
C LEU A 48 -7.56 2.78 -13.45
N TYR A 49 -7.11 1.68 -12.86
CA TYR A 49 -5.89 1.63 -12.05
C TYR A 49 -4.83 0.68 -12.59
N ALA A 50 -5.21 -0.37 -13.30
CA ALA A 50 -4.22 -1.29 -13.84
C ALA A 50 -3.29 -0.61 -14.86
N GLY A 51 -2.05 -1.08 -14.86
CA GLY A 51 -0.95 -0.52 -15.63
C GLY A 51 -0.23 0.64 -14.96
N ILE A 52 -0.53 0.95 -13.69
CA ILE A 52 0.17 2.00 -12.92
C ILE A 52 1.21 1.34 -12.01
N SER A 53 2.46 1.80 -12.08
CA SER A 53 3.55 1.38 -11.21
C SER A 53 4.21 2.58 -10.57
N TYR A 54 4.12 2.70 -9.23
CA TYR A 54 4.62 3.84 -8.47
C TYR A 54 5.60 3.41 -7.38
N LYS A 55 6.45 4.35 -6.95
CA LYS A 55 7.43 4.18 -5.87
C LYS A 55 7.03 5.02 -4.67
N LEU A 56 7.49 4.63 -3.48
CA LEU A 56 7.29 5.37 -2.24
C LEU A 56 8.53 6.21 -1.90
N GLY A 57 8.37 7.53 -1.91
CA GLY A 57 9.43 8.51 -1.73
C GLY A 57 10.56 8.33 -2.72
N LYS A 58 11.79 8.29 -2.20
CA LYS A 58 13.00 8.04 -3.00
C LYS A 58 13.42 6.56 -3.01
N SER A 59 12.54 5.66 -2.57
CA SER A 59 12.78 4.22 -2.51
C SER A 59 12.65 3.53 -3.86
N THR A 60 13.13 2.30 -3.96
CA THR A 60 12.73 1.35 -5.02
C THR A 60 11.46 0.60 -4.68
N GLU A 61 11.04 0.62 -3.41
CA GLU A 61 9.77 0.05 -2.96
C GLU A 61 8.57 0.79 -3.55
N GLY A 62 7.49 0.06 -3.75
CA GLY A 62 6.22 0.54 -4.25
C GLY A 62 5.45 -0.60 -4.88
N PHE A 63 4.42 -0.27 -5.65
CA PHE A 63 3.50 -1.25 -6.20
C PHE A 63 3.31 -1.07 -7.71
N SER A 64 3.23 -2.21 -8.39
CA SER A 64 2.68 -2.32 -9.73
C SER A 64 1.24 -2.80 -9.61
N LEU A 65 0.29 -1.97 -10.03
CA LEU A 65 -1.14 -2.28 -10.06
C LEU A 65 -1.47 -2.97 -11.38
N GLU A 66 -1.83 -4.24 -11.33
CA GLU A 66 -2.18 -5.04 -12.50
C GLU A 66 -3.01 -6.25 -12.07
N MET A 67 -4.10 -6.51 -12.79
CA MET A 67 -4.93 -7.70 -12.56
C MET A 67 -4.97 -8.61 -13.79
N ILE A 68 -5.14 -8.00 -14.96
CA ILE A 68 -4.99 -8.69 -16.25
C ILE A 68 -3.78 -8.10 -16.95
N SER A 69 -2.72 -8.91 -17.05
CA SER A 69 -1.51 -8.57 -17.78
C SER A 69 -1.63 -8.99 -19.23
N ALA A 70 -0.82 -8.37 -20.10
CA ALA A 70 -0.77 -8.69 -21.51
C ALA A 70 0.68 -8.78 -21.99
N GLN A 71 1.01 -9.89 -22.63
CA GLN A 71 2.31 -10.11 -23.25
C GLN A 71 2.13 -10.31 -24.75
N PHE A 72 2.83 -9.52 -25.56
CA PHE A 72 2.81 -9.72 -27.00
C PHE A 72 3.49 -11.05 -27.35
N ASN A 73 2.78 -11.89 -28.09
CA ASN A 73 3.25 -13.17 -28.60
C ASN A 73 3.65 -13.03 -30.08
N PRO A 74 4.95 -13.00 -30.40
CA PRO A 74 5.41 -12.80 -31.77
C PRO A 74 5.11 -13.99 -32.69
N ARG A 75 4.73 -15.16 -32.15
CA ARG A 75 4.39 -16.34 -32.96
C ARG A 75 2.97 -16.26 -33.50
N THR A 76 2.04 -15.76 -32.69
CA THR A 76 0.64 -15.57 -33.06
C THR A 76 0.37 -14.18 -33.61
N MET A 77 1.31 -13.25 -33.45
CA MET A 77 1.14 -11.81 -33.71
C MET A 77 -0.04 -11.21 -32.92
N ASP A 78 -0.32 -11.76 -31.75
CA ASP A 78 -1.42 -11.38 -30.85
C ASP A 78 -0.90 -11.20 -29.41
N TYR A 79 -1.78 -10.85 -28.47
CA TYR A 79 -1.45 -10.76 -27.05
C TYR A 79 -1.93 -11.98 -26.28
N ASP A 80 -1.03 -12.59 -25.50
CA ASP A 80 -1.40 -13.54 -24.45
C ASP A 80 -1.78 -12.76 -23.20
N TYR A 81 -2.95 -13.09 -22.64
CA TYR A 81 -3.49 -12.45 -21.45
C TYR A 81 -3.41 -13.39 -20.26
N TYR A 82 -2.93 -12.88 -19.14
CA TYR A 82 -2.82 -13.64 -17.90
C TYR A 82 -3.61 -12.95 -16.80
N VAL A 83 -4.32 -13.76 -16.03
CA VAL A 83 -5.07 -13.34 -14.85
C VAL A 83 -4.85 -14.40 -13.79
N ASP A 84 -4.57 -13.94 -12.57
CA ASP A 84 -4.35 -14.80 -11.43
C ASP A 84 -5.42 -14.54 -10.39
N ALA A 85 -6.07 -15.61 -9.95
CA ALA A 85 -7.12 -15.58 -8.96
C ALA A 85 -7.14 -16.88 -8.18
N GLU A 86 -7.54 -16.78 -6.92
CA GLU A 86 -7.64 -17.90 -6.01
C GLU A 86 -9.02 -17.96 -5.36
N GLU A 87 -9.48 -19.18 -5.09
CA GLU A 87 -10.73 -19.42 -4.37
C GLU A 87 -10.41 -19.77 -2.92
N ILE A 88 -10.88 -18.95 -1.98
CA ILE A 88 -10.71 -19.12 -0.54
C ILE A 88 -12.11 -19.09 0.08
N ASP A 89 -12.49 -20.16 0.78
CA ASP A 89 -13.80 -20.29 1.43
C ASP A 89 -15.00 -19.99 0.50
N GLY A 90 -14.87 -20.31 -0.79
CA GLY A 90 -15.90 -20.10 -1.82
C GLY A 90 -15.97 -18.67 -2.40
N GLU A 91 -15.05 -17.78 -2.03
CA GLU A 91 -14.90 -16.46 -2.63
C GLU A 91 -13.65 -16.39 -3.52
N TYR A 92 -13.76 -15.74 -4.68
CA TYR A 92 -12.64 -15.49 -5.58
C TYR A 92 -11.92 -14.18 -5.23
N TYR A 93 -10.61 -14.27 -5.09
CA TYR A 93 -9.69 -13.17 -4.87
C TYR A 93 -8.75 -13.03 -6.06
N PHE A 94 -8.75 -11.86 -6.70
CA PHE A 94 -7.93 -11.60 -7.89
C PHE A 94 -6.65 -10.87 -7.49
N THR A 95 -5.49 -11.39 -7.89
CA THR A 95 -4.22 -10.66 -7.75
C THR A 95 -4.34 -9.32 -8.48
N CYS A 96 -4.13 -8.22 -7.76
CA CYS A 96 -4.35 -6.87 -8.27
C CYS A 96 -3.12 -5.97 -8.14
N ALA A 97 -2.14 -6.33 -7.32
CA ALA A 97 -0.89 -5.60 -7.28
C ALA A 97 0.28 -6.42 -6.74
N MET A 98 1.48 -6.11 -7.22
CA MET A 98 2.73 -6.74 -6.78
C MET A 98 3.68 -5.69 -6.20
N PHE A 99 4.35 -6.06 -5.11
CA PHE A 99 5.35 -5.19 -4.48
C PHE A 99 6.70 -5.29 -5.21
N HIS A 100 7.30 -4.16 -5.57
CA HIS A 100 8.49 -4.10 -6.44
C HIS A 100 9.74 -4.84 -5.93
N TYR A 101 9.87 -5.05 -4.62
CA TYR A 101 11.12 -5.53 -4.01
C TYR A 101 11.01 -6.95 -3.43
N ASN A 102 9.79 -7.38 -3.11
CA ASN A 102 9.55 -8.68 -2.50
C ASN A 102 8.26 -9.24 -3.09
N GLU A 103 8.41 -10.09 -4.11
CA GLU A 103 7.29 -10.79 -4.75
C GLU A 103 6.55 -11.73 -3.78
N SER A 104 7.13 -11.99 -2.60
CA SER A 104 6.45 -12.73 -1.53
C SER A 104 5.29 -11.95 -0.91
N ILE A 105 5.14 -10.65 -1.19
CA ILE A 105 4.00 -9.82 -0.77
C ILE A 105 3.30 -9.30 -2.02
N TYR A 106 2.05 -9.72 -2.20
CA TYR A 106 1.16 -9.22 -3.24
C TYR A 106 -0.18 -8.84 -2.62
N MET A 107 -0.99 -8.14 -3.41
CA MET A 107 -2.34 -7.77 -3.01
C MET A 107 -3.34 -8.48 -3.89
N VAL A 108 -4.42 -8.91 -3.24
CA VAL A 108 -5.56 -9.51 -3.90
C VAL A 108 -6.82 -8.68 -3.62
N MET A 109 -7.79 -8.77 -4.52
CA MET A 109 -9.04 -8.03 -4.44
C MET A 109 -10.24 -8.97 -4.53
N ASP A 110 -11.20 -8.77 -3.64
CA ASP A 110 -12.44 -9.55 -3.63
C ASP A 110 -13.51 -9.01 -4.59
N SER A 111 -14.64 -9.72 -4.66
CA SER A 111 -15.81 -9.34 -5.47
C SER A 111 -16.37 -7.95 -5.14
N LYS A 112 -16.16 -7.43 -3.93
CA LYS A 112 -16.63 -6.12 -3.46
C LYS A 112 -15.62 -5.00 -3.72
N GLY A 113 -14.41 -5.33 -4.17
CA GLY A 113 -13.33 -4.38 -4.43
C GLY A 113 -12.49 -4.05 -3.20
N ARG A 114 -12.62 -4.82 -2.11
CA ARG A 114 -11.77 -4.68 -0.92
C ARG A 114 -10.38 -5.23 -1.23
N ILE A 115 -9.35 -4.58 -0.70
CA ILE A 115 -7.94 -4.89 -0.96
C ILE A 115 -7.36 -5.62 0.23
N TYR A 116 -6.71 -6.75 -0.02
CA TYR A 116 -6.08 -7.57 0.99
C TYR A 116 -4.60 -7.73 0.68
N GLY A 117 -3.78 -7.77 1.72
CA GLY A 117 -2.39 -8.20 1.61
C GLY A 117 -2.33 -9.71 1.74
N LYS A 118 -1.42 -10.33 1.00
CA LYS A 118 -1.17 -11.75 1.07
C LYS A 118 0.32 -12.05 0.98
N GLU A 119 0.77 -12.98 1.82
CA GLU A 119 2.11 -13.53 1.76
C GLU A 119 2.10 -14.87 1.04
N TYR A 120 3.14 -15.18 0.26
CA TYR A 120 3.20 -16.38 -0.57
C TYR A 120 2.95 -17.71 0.18
N ASN A 121 3.29 -17.77 1.48
CA ASN A 121 3.14 -18.96 2.32
C ASN A 121 2.00 -18.86 3.35
N ASP A 122 1.22 -17.77 3.34
CA ASP A 122 0.06 -17.60 4.21
C ASP A 122 -1.22 -17.80 3.40
N ASN A 123 -2.11 -18.63 3.91
CA ASN A 123 -3.36 -18.95 3.25
C ASN A 123 -4.46 -17.92 3.53
N LYS A 124 -4.28 -17.00 4.49
CA LYS A 124 -5.33 -16.04 4.84
C LYS A 124 -4.98 -14.60 4.41
N PRO A 125 -5.68 -14.03 3.43
CA PRO A 125 -5.58 -12.62 3.11
C PRO A 125 -5.98 -11.76 4.30
N TYR A 126 -5.28 -10.65 4.53
CA TYR A 126 -5.60 -9.69 5.58
C TYR A 126 -6.02 -8.35 4.98
N LEU A 127 -7.13 -7.79 5.47
CA LEU A 127 -7.71 -6.57 4.92
C LEU A 127 -6.75 -5.38 5.07
N LEU A 128 -6.44 -4.72 3.95
CA LEU A 128 -5.55 -3.55 3.88
C LEU A 128 -6.31 -2.24 3.68
N ALA A 129 -7.43 -2.29 2.95
CA ALA A 129 -8.30 -1.15 2.68
C ALA A 129 -9.66 -1.62 2.12
N ASP A 130 -10.71 -0.84 2.39
CA ASP A 130 -12.06 -1.12 1.88
C ASP A 130 -12.20 -0.89 0.36
N SER A 131 -11.24 -0.20 -0.26
CA SER A 131 -11.17 -0.03 -1.72
C SER A 131 -9.77 0.31 -2.21
N ILE A 132 -9.54 0.21 -3.52
CA ILE A 132 -8.28 0.63 -4.15
C ILE A 132 -8.02 2.13 -3.96
N GLU A 133 -9.04 2.99 -3.96
CA GLU A 133 -8.89 4.42 -3.71
C GLU A 133 -8.37 4.68 -2.31
N LYS A 134 -8.93 3.99 -1.31
CA LYS A 134 -8.46 4.10 0.08
C LYS A 134 -7.03 3.61 0.24
N PHE A 135 -6.69 2.52 -0.43
CA PHE A 135 -5.31 2.05 -0.50
C PHE A 135 -4.36 3.10 -1.13
N ILE A 136 -4.76 3.70 -2.26
CA ILE A 136 -3.97 4.74 -2.94
C ILE A 136 -3.85 6.00 -2.08
N GLU A 137 -4.90 6.45 -1.39
CA GLU A 137 -4.83 7.60 -0.47
C GLU A 137 -3.81 7.39 0.65
N LYS A 138 -3.86 6.20 1.25
CA LYS A 138 -2.93 5.75 2.28
C LYS A 138 -1.47 5.85 1.80
N ASP A 139 -1.20 5.30 0.62
CA ASP A 139 0.13 5.32 0.03
C ASP A 139 0.54 6.72 -0.45
N ALA A 140 -0.40 7.54 -0.91
CA ALA A 140 -0.14 8.91 -1.31
C ALA A 140 0.30 9.78 -0.14
N VAL A 141 -0.35 9.65 1.03
CA VAL A 141 0.07 10.32 2.27
C VAL A 141 1.47 9.88 2.68
N LYS A 142 1.72 8.56 2.68
CA LYS A 142 3.04 8.02 2.99
C LYS A 142 4.10 8.55 2.01
N ASN A 143 3.83 8.49 0.71
CA ASN A 143 4.72 8.98 -0.35
C ASN A 143 5.06 10.46 -0.15
N TYR A 144 4.06 11.30 0.14
CA TYR A 144 4.24 12.72 0.37
C TYR A 144 5.30 13.02 1.45
N PHE A 145 5.23 12.36 2.61
CA PHE A 145 6.25 12.55 3.64
C PHE A 145 7.60 11.98 3.21
N LEU A 146 7.60 10.78 2.62
CA LEU A 146 8.83 10.12 2.18
C LEU A 146 9.57 10.90 1.08
N GLU A 147 8.89 11.74 0.29
CA GLU A 147 9.52 12.63 -0.69
C GLU A 147 10.24 13.83 -0.06
N LYS A 148 9.82 14.30 1.14
CA LYS A 148 10.32 15.55 1.75
C LYS A 148 11.80 15.53 2.11
N GLN A 149 12.36 14.36 2.34
CA GLN A 149 13.76 14.24 2.78
C GLN A 149 14.40 12.96 2.24
N PRO A 150 15.74 12.96 2.05
CA PRO A 150 16.43 11.83 1.46
C PRO A 150 16.47 10.58 2.34
N GLN A 151 16.26 10.74 3.66
CA GLN A 151 16.30 9.67 4.62
C GLN A 151 15.36 10.00 5.79
N TRP A 152 14.55 9.02 6.17
CA TRP A 152 13.77 8.97 7.40
C TRP A 152 14.38 7.93 8.33
N VAL A 153 14.16 8.06 9.64
CA VAL A 153 14.47 7.03 10.63
C VAL A 153 13.15 6.46 11.13
N ARG A 154 12.96 5.15 11.03
CA ARG A 154 11.73 4.47 11.44
C ARG A 154 11.95 3.46 12.54
N ALA A 155 10.94 3.27 13.37
CA ALA A 155 10.89 2.23 14.38
C ALA A 155 9.45 1.73 14.57
N SER A 156 9.31 0.48 14.96
CA SER A 156 8.05 -0.05 15.48
C SER A 156 7.93 0.30 16.96
N PHE A 157 6.70 0.39 17.48
CA PHE A 157 6.48 0.61 18.90
C PHE A 157 5.21 -0.06 19.41
N GLU A 158 5.18 -0.28 20.71
CA GLU A 158 4.06 -0.87 21.44
C GLU A 158 3.05 0.20 21.89
N GLU A 159 1.85 -0.21 22.24
CA GLU A 159 0.78 0.71 22.66
C GLU A 159 1.14 1.55 23.91
N SER A 160 1.97 0.98 24.80
CA SER A 160 2.53 1.68 25.96
C SER A 160 3.28 2.96 25.56
N ASN A 161 4.06 2.93 24.46
CA ASN A 161 4.78 4.09 23.94
C ASN A 161 3.83 5.18 23.42
N LEU A 162 2.72 4.79 22.77
CA LEU A 162 1.74 5.75 22.23
C LEU A 162 1.03 6.52 23.35
N ASN A 163 0.67 5.82 24.42
CA ASN A 163 0.00 6.43 25.58
C ASN A 163 0.94 7.41 26.30
N GLU A 164 2.22 7.06 26.44
CA GLU A 164 3.24 7.99 26.95
C GLU A 164 3.38 9.25 26.08
N TRP A 165 3.24 9.13 24.75
CA TRP A 165 3.30 10.28 23.84
C TRP A 165 2.06 11.14 23.91
N LYS A 166 0.86 10.54 23.91
CA LYS A 166 -0.40 11.27 24.05
C LYS A 166 -0.46 12.04 25.37
N ALA A 167 0.14 11.50 26.44
CA ALA A 167 0.28 12.18 27.72
C ALA A 167 1.33 13.32 27.69
N ASN A 168 2.30 13.27 26.77
CA ASN A 168 3.32 14.29 26.60
C ASN A 168 2.88 15.34 25.58
N LYS A 169 2.43 16.51 26.07
CA LYS A 169 1.96 17.64 25.24
C LYS A 169 2.99 18.19 24.25
N GLU A 170 4.27 17.80 24.36
CA GLU A 170 5.33 18.20 23.43
C GLU A 170 5.12 17.64 22.01
N TYR A 171 4.38 16.54 21.86
CA TYR A 171 4.16 15.87 20.57
C TYR A 171 2.67 15.82 20.21
N SER A 172 2.10 16.99 19.93
CA SER A 172 0.73 17.06 19.40
C SER A 172 0.66 16.39 18.02
N LEU A 173 -0.03 15.25 17.96
CA LEU A 173 -0.26 14.53 16.71
C LEU A 173 -1.62 14.93 16.11
N ILE A 174 -1.60 15.19 14.81
CA ILE A 174 -2.75 15.59 14.00
C ILE A 174 -3.09 14.43 13.07
N GLN A 175 -4.35 14.00 13.05
CA GLN A 175 -4.83 12.96 12.16
C GLN A 175 -4.93 13.47 10.71
N ILE A 176 -4.66 12.58 9.75
CA ILE A 176 -4.79 12.84 8.31
C ILE A 176 -5.99 12.04 7.82
N ASP A 177 -7.17 12.66 7.88
CA ASP A 177 -8.45 11.98 7.73
C ASP A 177 -8.64 11.29 6.38
N GLU A 178 -8.06 11.83 5.29
CA GLU A 178 -8.25 11.27 3.95
C GLU A 178 -7.63 9.87 3.81
N ALA A 179 -6.53 9.63 4.52
CA ALA A 179 -5.81 8.35 4.57
C ALA A 179 -6.22 7.47 5.77
N CYS A 180 -7.27 7.85 6.49
CA CYS A 180 -7.82 7.03 7.56
C CYS A 180 -9.06 6.27 7.08
N ASP A 181 -9.20 5.05 7.58
CA ASP A 181 -10.35 4.16 7.41
C ASP A 181 -10.44 3.17 8.58
N SER A 182 -11.28 2.14 8.44
CA SER A 182 -11.45 1.07 9.42
C SER A 182 -10.13 0.34 9.72
N CYS A 183 -9.26 0.21 8.73
CA CYS A 183 -8.04 -0.57 8.78
C CYS A 183 -6.79 0.27 9.09
N SER A 184 -6.85 1.59 9.01
CA SER A 184 -5.64 2.40 9.09
C SER A 184 -5.83 3.79 9.68
N THR A 185 -4.76 4.30 10.31
CA THR A 185 -4.71 5.67 10.83
C THR A 185 -3.35 6.28 10.55
N TYR A 186 -3.37 7.53 10.09
CA TYR A 186 -2.19 8.33 9.81
C TYR A 186 -2.18 9.56 10.70
N LEU A 187 -1.09 9.74 11.44
CA LEU A 187 -0.89 10.90 12.29
C LEU A 187 0.42 11.61 11.92
N LYS A 188 0.48 12.92 12.10
CA LYS A 188 1.71 13.72 11.89
C LYS A 188 1.87 14.74 13.00
N ASP A 189 3.09 15.22 13.23
CA ASP A 189 3.27 16.43 14.03
C ASP A 189 2.95 17.70 13.22
N LYS A 190 2.97 18.85 13.90
CA LYS A 190 2.68 20.14 13.29
C LYS A 190 3.74 20.54 12.25
N ASN A 191 5.01 20.19 12.48
CA ASN A 191 6.13 20.59 11.63
C ASN A 191 6.43 19.56 10.54
N GLU A 192 5.75 18.41 10.56
CA GLU A 192 5.94 17.31 9.62
C GLU A 192 7.35 16.72 9.65
N GLU A 193 8.00 16.82 10.81
CA GLU A 193 9.26 16.14 11.14
C GLU A 193 9.01 14.70 11.60
N LEU A 194 7.75 14.35 11.85
CA LEU A 194 7.28 13.09 12.36
C LEU A 194 5.96 12.68 11.70
N PHE A 195 5.86 11.43 11.27
CA PHE A 195 4.56 10.84 10.94
C PHE A 195 4.47 9.38 11.37
N LEU A 196 3.27 8.96 11.73
CA LEU A 196 2.91 7.65 12.24
C LEU A 196 1.93 6.99 11.29
N THR A 197 2.19 5.73 10.97
CA THR A 197 1.24 4.83 10.32
C THR A 197 0.80 3.75 11.31
N VAL A 198 -0.51 3.58 11.47
CA VAL A 198 -1.12 2.46 12.20
C VAL A 198 -1.93 1.65 11.21
N GLN A 199 -1.62 0.36 11.08
CA GLN A 199 -2.41 -0.63 10.35
C GLN A 199 -3.06 -1.56 11.38
N ARG A 200 -4.37 -1.73 11.30
CA ARG A 200 -5.16 -2.64 12.13
C ARG A 200 -5.52 -3.87 11.32
N TYR A 201 -5.49 -5.02 11.98
CA TYR A 201 -5.88 -6.31 11.40
C TYR A 201 -7.16 -6.82 12.08
N GLU A 202 -7.83 -7.77 11.43
CA GLU A 202 -9.13 -8.28 11.88
C GLU A 202 -9.07 -8.99 13.25
N ASP A 203 -7.92 -9.55 13.60
CA ASP A 203 -7.68 -10.18 14.91
C ASP A 203 -7.45 -9.17 16.05
N GLY A 204 -7.54 -7.87 15.75
CA GLY A 204 -7.33 -6.77 16.68
C GLY A 204 -5.86 -6.40 16.87
N THR A 205 -4.93 -7.08 16.20
CA THR A 205 -3.52 -6.67 16.23
C THR A 205 -3.31 -5.39 15.43
N GLU A 206 -2.29 -4.62 15.83
CA GLU A 206 -1.93 -3.38 15.14
C GLU A 206 -0.44 -3.33 14.84
N ASN A 207 -0.09 -3.03 13.59
CA ASN A 207 1.27 -2.67 13.21
C ASN A 207 1.41 -1.15 13.24
N LYS A 208 2.30 -0.65 14.11
CA LYS A 208 2.54 0.78 14.32
C LYS A 208 3.97 1.11 13.94
N ILE A 209 4.14 1.99 12.95
CA ILE A 209 5.47 2.42 12.49
C ILE A 209 5.54 3.94 12.53
N ILE A 210 6.49 4.44 13.31
CA ILE A 210 6.82 5.86 13.32
C ILE A 210 7.97 6.14 12.37
N TYR A 211 7.91 7.28 11.69
CA TYR A 211 8.96 7.84 10.86
C TYR A 211 9.33 9.22 11.41
N ALA A 212 10.59 9.40 11.79
CA ALA A 212 11.15 10.65 12.28
C ALA A 212 12.22 11.20 11.32
N SER A 213 12.36 12.51 11.25
CA SER A 213 13.35 13.19 10.40
C SER A 213 14.80 13.03 10.82
N SER A 214 15.04 12.58 12.05
CA SER A 214 16.41 12.36 12.53
C SER A 214 16.48 11.29 13.60
N VAL A 215 17.69 10.74 13.74
CA VAL A 215 18.06 9.83 14.83
C VAL A 215 17.84 10.50 16.20
N LYS A 216 18.18 11.78 16.33
CA LYS A 216 17.98 12.53 17.58
C LYS A 216 16.50 12.60 17.95
N LEU A 217 15.63 12.87 16.97
CA LEU A 217 14.20 12.96 17.19
C LEU A 217 13.61 11.60 17.61
N ILE A 218 13.96 10.51 16.91
CA ILE A 218 13.45 9.19 17.28
C ILE A 218 13.95 8.73 18.66
N LYS A 219 15.21 9.01 19.03
CA LYS A 219 15.70 8.70 20.39
C LYS A 219 14.93 9.45 21.46
N LYS A 220 14.70 10.75 21.25
CA LYS A 220 13.95 11.61 22.18
C LYS A 220 12.53 11.09 22.38
N LEU A 221 11.86 10.72 21.29
CA LEU A 221 10.52 10.15 21.32
C LEU A 221 10.42 8.90 22.19
N PHE A 222 11.44 8.05 22.18
CA PHE A 222 11.46 6.82 22.99
C PHE A 222 12.20 7.00 24.32
N ARG A 223 12.55 8.24 24.73
CA ARG A 223 13.29 8.55 25.96
C ARG A 223 14.53 7.67 26.13
N ASP A 224 15.27 7.46 25.05
CA ASP A 224 16.46 6.60 24.99
C ASP A 224 16.22 5.11 25.30
N LYS A 225 14.96 4.65 25.44
CA LYS A 225 14.62 3.22 25.60
C LYS A 225 14.69 2.43 24.29
N LEU A 226 14.70 3.13 23.15
CA LEU A 226 14.77 2.48 21.83
C LEU A 226 16.13 1.83 21.66
N LYS A 227 16.15 0.52 21.39
CA LYS A 227 17.41 -0.23 21.15
C LYS A 227 17.90 -0.09 19.71
N THR A 228 16.96 -0.09 18.76
CA THR A 228 17.26 -0.10 17.34
C THR A 228 16.25 0.75 16.56
N ALA A 229 16.74 1.42 15.52
CA ALA A 229 15.91 2.03 14.49
C ALA A 229 16.48 1.70 13.11
N VAL A 230 15.66 1.85 12.07
CA VAL A 230 16.03 1.54 10.69
C VAL A 230 15.84 2.77 9.82
N GLY A 231 16.81 3.06 8.97
CA GLY A 231 16.72 4.11 7.97
C GLY A 231 15.76 3.77 6.83
N TYR A 232 15.18 4.78 6.19
CA TYR A 232 14.38 4.63 4.99
C TYR A 232 14.64 5.77 4.01
N PRO A 233 14.97 5.51 2.73
CA PRO A 233 14.97 4.20 2.07
C PRO A 233 16.30 3.45 2.17
N LYS A 234 17.34 3.96 2.86
CA LYS A 234 18.68 3.32 2.84
C LYS A 234 18.87 2.14 3.82
N TYR A 235 17.83 1.73 4.56
CA TYR A 235 17.83 0.61 5.54
C TYR A 235 19.03 0.54 6.51
N GLU A 236 19.68 1.68 6.77
CA GLU A 236 20.76 1.80 7.74
C GLU A 236 20.25 1.43 9.14
N ILE A 237 20.97 0.55 9.85
CA ILE A 237 20.59 0.16 11.21
C ILE A 237 21.26 1.11 12.20
N TYR A 238 20.45 1.83 12.98
CA TYR A 238 20.92 2.65 14.10
C TYR A 238 20.75 1.84 15.39
N ARG A 239 21.84 1.69 16.15
CA ARG A 239 21.85 1.04 17.47
C ARG A 239 22.12 2.09 18.55
N PHE A 240 21.43 2.01 19.69
CA PHE A 240 21.48 3.01 20.75
C PHE A 240 21.89 2.44 22.10
#